data_AF-A0A833D2J3-F1
#
_entry.id   AF-A0A833D2J3-F1
#
_cell.length_a   1.000
_cell.length_b   1.000
_cell.length_c   1.000
_cell.angle_alpha   90.00
_cell.angle_beta   90.00
_cell.angle_gamma   90.00
#
_symmetry.space_group_name_H-M   'P 1'
#
loop_
_entity.id
_entity.type
_entity.pdbx_description
1 polymer ?
#
loop_
_entity_poly.entity_id
_entity_poly.type
_entity_poly.pdbx_seq_one_letter_code
_entity_poly.pdbx_strand_id
1 'polypeptide(L)' 'MLSETARDDNGTGPVAHPASRDIAVDVASSVNEYLERADWRVNANANQGYSLGGLILNVSGKVVANYWLSHVYPPEVGAA' A
#
# COMPACT_ATOMS: atom_id res chain seq x y z
N MET A 1 -0.26 19.23 36.73
CA MET A 1 -0.26 17.87 36.16
C MET A 1 0.61 17.94 34.92
N LEU A 2 1.84 17.43 35.04
CA LEU A 2 2.87 17.45 33.99
C LEU A 2 2.58 16.35 32.96
N SER A 3 2.85 16.62 31.68
CA SER A 3 3.15 15.66 30.60
C SER A 3 3.50 16.51 29.37
N GLU A 4 4.64 17.20 29.38
CA GLU A 4 5.94 16.69 28.93
C GLU A 4 5.94 16.46 27.40
N THR A 5 6.26 17.54 26.69
CA THR A 5 6.70 17.51 25.30
C THR A 5 7.90 16.58 25.23
N ALA A 6 7.70 15.37 24.71
CA ALA A 6 8.78 14.48 24.35
C ALA A 6 9.61 15.20 23.27
N ARG A 7 10.72 15.80 23.71
CA ARG A 7 11.82 16.21 22.85
C ARG A 7 12.45 14.92 22.36
N ASP A 8 12.46 14.72 21.06
CA ASP A 8 13.37 13.78 20.42
C ASP A 8 14.78 14.38 20.48
N ASP A 9 15.72 13.53 20.87
CA ASP A 9 17.11 13.81 21.20
C ASP A 9 18.02 13.96 19.97
N ASN A 10 17.44 14.17 18.77
CA ASN A 10 18.18 14.13 17.50
C ASN A 10 18.21 15.45 16.70
N GLY A 11 17.92 16.61 17.33
CA GLY A 11 18.19 17.94 16.75
C GLY A 11 17.55 18.24 15.39
N THR A 12 16.56 17.46 14.97
CA THR A 12 15.86 17.66 13.69
C THR A 12 14.54 18.35 14.01
N GLY A 13 14.27 19.50 13.37
CA GLY A 13 13.02 20.24 13.57
C GLY A 13 11.78 19.40 13.28
N PRO A 14 10.56 19.90 13.54
CA PRO A 14 9.33 19.13 13.33
C PRO A 14 9.31 18.57 11.91
N VAL A 15 9.38 17.25 11.80
CA VAL A 15 9.19 16.55 10.53
C VAL A 15 7.77 16.83 10.05
N ALA A 16 7.67 17.74 9.09
CA ALA A 16 6.44 17.96 8.34
C ALA A 16 6.05 16.63 7.72
N HIS A 17 5.01 15.98 8.27
CA HIS A 17 4.44 14.82 7.62
C HIS A 17 3.85 15.33 6.31
N PRO A 18 4.27 14.80 5.14
CA PRO A 18 3.66 15.20 3.89
C PRO A 18 2.15 15.04 4.02
N ALA A 19 1.39 16.04 3.55
CA ALA A 19 -0.07 16.00 3.57
C ALA A 19 -0.54 14.63 3.10
N SER A 20 -1.37 13.96 3.91
CA SER A 20 -1.90 12.63 3.62
C SER A 20 -2.45 12.63 2.20
N ARG A 21 -1.76 11.96 1.28
CA ARG A 21 -2.27 11.77 -0.07
C ARG A 21 -3.41 10.77 0.03
N ASP A 22 -4.58 11.16 -0.47
CA ASP A 22 -5.69 10.20 -0.62
C ASP A 22 -5.25 9.10 -1.59
N ILE A 23 -5.07 7.89 -1.04
CA ILE A 23 -4.71 6.71 -1.82
C ILE A 23 -6.00 5.96 -2.16
N ALA A 24 -6.40 6.05 -3.43
CA ALA A 24 -7.58 5.36 -3.94
C ALA A 24 -7.20 4.08 -4.70
N VAL A 25 -7.96 3.02 -4.49
CA VAL A 25 -7.92 1.80 -5.31
C VAL A 25 -9.24 1.72 -6.07
N ASP A 26 -9.16 1.70 -7.41
CA ASP A 26 -10.34 1.46 -8.24
C ASP A 26 -10.80 0.01 -8.08
N VAL A 27 -11.99 -0.16 -7.51
CA VAL A 27 -12.55 -1.49 -7.21
C VAL A 27 -12.90 -2.24 -8.48
N ALA A 28 -13.56 -1.59 -9.44
CA ALA A 28 -14.04 -2.25 -10.66
C ALA A 28 -12.87 -2.71 -11.52
N SER A 29 -11.89 -1.84 -11.75
CA SER A 29 -10.65 -2.19 -12.48
C SER A 29 -9.90 -3.31 -11.77
N SER A 30 -9.74 -3.22 -10.44
CA SER A 30 -9.00 -4.22 -9.67
C SER A 30 -9.62 -5.61 -9.71
N VAL A 31 -10.95 -5.70 -9.73
CA VAL A 31 -11.68 -6.96 -9.86
C VAL A 31 -11.62 -7.45 -11.31
N ASN A 32 -11.92 -6.60 -12.29
CA ASN A 32 -11.96 -6.99 -13.70
C ASN A 32 -10.59 -7.49 -14.19
N GLU A 33 -9.49 -6.83 -13.83
CA GLU A 33 -8.14 -7.28 -14.17
C GLU A 33 -7.82 -8.69 -13.64
N TYR A 34 -8.38 -9.08 -12.48
CA TYR A 34 -8.24 -10.45 -11.97
C TYR A 34 -9.10 -11.44 -12.76
N LEU A 35 -10.35 -11.08 -13.04
CA LEU A 35 -11.27 -11.93 -13.82
C LEU A 35 -10.75 -12.18 -15.23
N GLU A 36 -10.18 -11.16 -15.86
CA GLU A 36 -9.56 -11.21 -17.19
C GLU A 36 -8.14 -11.80 -17.16
N ARG A 37 -7.56 -11.99 -15.97
CA ARG A 37 -6.17 -12.44 -15.76
C ARG A 37 -5.14 -11.52 -16.42
N ALA A 38 -5.46 -10.23 -16.49
CA ALA A 38 -4.64 -9.20 -17.13
C ALA A 38 -3.51 -8.68 -16.20
N ASP A 39 -3.67 -8.82 -14.88
CA ASP A 39 -2.64 -8.46 -13.90
C ASP A 39 -1.63 -9.61 -13.75
N TRP A 40 -0.35 -9.34 -13.95
CA TRP A 40 0.73 -10.34 -13.84
C TRP A 40 0.76 -11.04 -12.47
N ARG A 41 0.30 -10.37 -11.40
CA ARG A 41 0.26 -10.92 -10.04
C ARG A 41 -0.69 -12.10 -9.92
N VAL A 42 -1.66 -12.24 -10.83
CA VAL A 42 -2.52 -13.43 -10.95
C VAL A 42 -1.69 -14.69 -11.17
N ASN A 43 -0.58 -14.59 -11.91
CA ASN A 43 0.28 -15.72 -12.24
C ASN A 43 1.46 -15.89 -11.27
N ALA A 44 1.69 -14.93 -10.36
CA ALA A 44 2.83 -14.95 -9.44
C ALA A 44 2.70 -16.02 -8.33
N ASN A 45 1.48 -16.48 -8.02
CA ASN A 45 1.24 -17.58 -7.09
C ASN A 45 0.84 -18.85 -7.86
N ALA A 46 1.84 -19.57 -8.40
CA ALA A 46 1.62 -20.78 -9.20
C ALA A 46 0.90 -21.94 -8.46
N ASN A 47 0.75 -21.84 -7.14
CA ASN A 47 0.01 -22.80 -6.29
C ASN A 47 -1.40 -22.31 -5.90
N GLN A 48 -1.81 -21.12 -6.34
CA GLN A 48 -3.15 -20.58 -6.15
C GLN A 48 -3.87 -20.55 -7.50
N GLY A 49 -4.87 -21.41 -7.63
CA GLY A 49 -5.75 -21.42 -8.80
C GLY A 49 -6.71 -20.23 -8.83
N TYR A 50 -7.26 -19.97 -10.01
CA TYR A 50 -8.34 -19.01 -10.21
C TYR A 50 -9.53 -19.35 -9.30
N SER A 51 -9.82 -18.47 -8.35
CA SER A 51 -10.82 -18.70 -7.31
C SER A 51 -11.21 -17.39 -6.64
N LEU A 52 -12.30 -17.41 -5.87
CA LEU A 52 -12.66 -16.29 -5.00
C LEU A 52 -11.56 -15.97 -3.98
N GLY A 53 -10.91 -16.99 -3.43
CA GLY A 53 -9.76 -16.81 -2.53
C GLY A 53 -8.59 -16.09 -3.22
N GLY A 54 -8.28 -16.49 -4.45
CA GLY A 54 -7.26 -15.83 -5.26
C GLY A 54 -7.61 -14.38 -5.60
N LEU A 55 -8.88 -14.06 -5.86
CA LEU A 55 -9.35 -12.69 -6.06
C LEU A 55 -9.14 -11.85 -4.80
N ILE A 56 -9.52 -12.36 -3.63
CA ILE A 56 -9.35 -11.67 -2.34
C ILE A 56 -7.87 -11.36 -2.10
N LEU A 57 -6.98 -12.34 -2.31
CA LEU A 57 -5.54 -12.15 -2.15
C LEU A 57 -4.98 -11.14 -3.16
N ASN A 58 -5.42 -11.20 -4.41
CA ASN A 58 -4.99 -10.28 -5.45
C ASN A 58 -5.35 -8.82 -5.11
N VAL A 59 -6.57 -8.57 -4.65
CA VAL A 59 -7.03 -7.22 -4.24
C VAL A 59 -6.30 -6.77 -2.97
N SER A 60 -6.18 -7.64 -1.97
CA SER A 60 -5.47 -7.35 -0.72
C SER A 60 -4.02 -6.92 -0.97
N GLY A 61 -3.33 -7.60 -1.89
CA GLY A 61 -1.97 -7.25 -2.29
C GLY A 61 -1.85 -5.84 -2.87
N LYS A 62 -2.81 -5.39 -3.70
CA LYS A 62 -2.83 -4.02 -4.23
C LYS A 62 -2.99 -2.99 -3.11
N VAL A 63 -3.91 -3.23 -2.19
CA VAL A 63 -4.17 -2.34 -1.05
C VAL A 63 -2.93 -2.21 -0.17
N VAL A 64 -2.31 -3.34 0.21
CA VAL A 64 -1.12 -3.34 1.07
C VAL A 64 0.06 -2.65 0.36
N ALA A 65 0.29 -2.94 -0.93
CA ALA A 65 1.37 -2.29 -1.69
C ALA A 65 1.20 -0.76 -1.73
N ASN A 66 -0.02 -0.27 -2.01
CA ASN A 66 -0.32 1.15 -2.04
C ASN A 66 -0.08 1.81 -0.67
N TYR A 67 -0.50 1.17 0.42
CA TYR A 67 -0.25 1.68 1.76
C TYR A 67 1.25 1.77 2.06
N TRP A 68 1.99 0.69 1.81
CA TRP A 68 3.43 0.62 2.08
C TRP A 68 4.24 1.64 1.30
N LEU A 69 4.02 1.74 -0.01
CA LEU A 69 4.73 2.70 -0.87
C LEU A 69 4.43 4.15 -0.50
N SER A 70 3.25 4.42 0.06
CA SER A 70 2.83 5.79 0.39
C SER A 70 3.14 6.22 1.82
N HIS A 71 3.23 5.28 2.78
CA HIS A 71 3.31 5.60 4.21
C HIS A 71 4.49 4.99 4.94
N VAL A 72 5.03 3.87 4.46
CA VAL A 72 6.09 3.13 5.18
C VAL A 72 7.43 3.34 4.51
N TYR A 73 7.47 3.29 3.18
CA TYR A 73 8.69 3.51 2.43
C TYR A 73 9.04 4.99 2.28
N PRO A 74 10.35 5.31 2.20
CA PRO A 74 10.79 6.63 1.75
C PRO A 74 10.19 6.98 0.38
N PRO A 75 9.86 8.26 0.12
CA PRO A 75 9.22 8.68 -1.13
C PRO A 75 9.97 8.29 -2.40
N GLU A 76 11.29 8.16 -2.33
CA GLU A 76 12.16 7.79 -3.44
C GLU A 76 11.89 6.37 -3.96
N VAL A 77 11.33 5.49 -3.11
CA VAL A 77 10.99 4.11 -3.46
C VAL A 77 9.68 4.03 -4.24
N GLY A 78 8.72 4.91 -3.95
CA GLY A 78 7.39 4.92 -4.57
C GLY A 78 7.31 5.66 -5.91
N ALA A 79 8.39 6.30 -6.35
CA ALA A 79 8.42 7.16 -7.54
C ALA A 79 8.91 6.46 -8.83
N ALA A 80 8.99 5.13 -8.84
CA ALA A 80 9.48 4.32 -9.96
C ALA A 80 8.54 4.35 -11.18
#